data_AF-X0BJI6-F1
#
_entry.id   AF-X0BJI6-F1
#
_cell.length_a   1.000
_cell.length_b   1.000
_cell.length_c   1.000
_cell.angle_alpha   90.00
_cell.angle_beta   90.00
_cell.angle_gamma   90.00
#
_symmetry.space_group_name_H-M   'P 1'
#
loop_
_entity.id
_entity.type
_entity.pdbx_description
1 polymer ?
#
loop_
_entity_poly.entity_id
_entity_poly.type
_entity_poly.pdbx_seq_one_letter_code
_entity_poly.pdbx_strand_id
1 'polypeptide(L)'
;MALMCFDKPATWDLIFPLLVIQVVLVLAKPTVQHDHVVSILAKTNRTVPEYATRFAPLVWLHSEDPFRPSDIFEHIRHTTPSVNQKPISDLPKLNMDNLALLNDVSDQEVALSSNDDITTMPHWLFGSTPDETGRISNATACAVILVERDARNVDVFYFYFYSFDRGANLTQVLDPLGSLVDDTGGMHYGNHVGDWEHNMIRFRDENPVGIYYSQHSDGSAYDWGDGALSMTDGRPLVYSAYGSHANYESEGDHVHDYILVDYCDAGVLWDPIQSAYFYHMDATTSKLSRLFLPDTPMPLESNLTSFFYYLGIWGDAQYPDDHPSQITVPVFGLKRFVSGPQGPIYKSLVRKTLFPDVGEPKPFILFFIRILMAVYPCCLRGWRVWVSLGVFSVSVASLALGIRYMIRRHRTKGYDKLGTDIPLHDLESIETYARRREEEVGSGG
;
A
#
# COMPACT_ATOMS: atom_id res chain seq x y z
N MET A 1 16.53 68.78 72.65
CA MET A 1 17.55 67.71 72.68
C MET A 1 18.05 67.58 71.23
N ALA A 2 18.77 68.55 70.70
CA ALA A 2 20.18 68.93 70.91
C ALA A 2 21.18 67.88 70.40
N LEU A 3 22.11 68.39 69.56
CA LEU A 3 23.36 67.84 68.98
C LEU A 3 23.21 66.98 67.71
N MET A 4 23.43 67.52 66.49
CA MET A 4 24.69 67.96 65.83
C MET A 4 25.67 66.80 65.53
N CYS A 5 25.96 66.53 64.25
CA CYS A 5 27.16 67.06 63.58
C CYS A 5 27.20 66.77 62.06
N PHE A 6 27.92 67.63 61.36
CA PHE A 6 28.20 67.77 59.93
C PHE A 6 29.06 66.63 59.34
N ASP A 7 28.91 66.29 58.04
CA ASP A 7 29.79 66.75 56.94
C ASP A 7 29.43 66.13 55.55
N LYS A 8 29.60 66.94 54.49
CA LYS A 8 29.54 66.59 53.04
C LYS A 8 30.88 65.93 52.59
N PRO A 9 31.10 65.32 51.40
CA PRO A 9 30.50 65.66 50.08
C PRO A 9 30.30 64.55 49.02
N ALA A 10 29.58 64.95 47.97
CA ALA A 10 29.60 64.54 46.55
C ALA A 10 30.17 63.16 46.15
N THR A 11 29.29 62.32 45.58
CA THR A 11 29.61 61.46 44.43
C THR A 11 28.41 61.40 43.50
N TRP A 12 28.69 61.61 42.22
CA TRP A 12 27.79 61.45 41.09
C TRP A 12 27.22 60.03 41.05
N ASP A 13 25.95 59.85 40.67
CA ASP A 13 25.54 58.81 39.71
C ASP A 13 24.03 58.79 39.37
N LEU A 14 23.79 58.71 38.06
CA LEU A 14 22.71 57.98 37.36
C LEU A 14 21.26 58.54 37.34
N ILE A 15 20.99 59.37 36.33
CA ILE A 15 19.68 59.42 35.64
C ILE A 15 19.92 59.29 34.13
N PHE A 16 19.56 58.11 33.58
CA PHE A 16 19.13 57.80 32.20
C PHE A 16 20.07 58.02 30.99
N PRO A 17 19.91 57.30 29.84
CA PRO A 17 18.77 56.45 29.46
C PRO A 17 19.09 55.04 28.90
N LEU A 18 18.10 54.17 29.12
CA LEU A 18 17.95 52.78 28.70
C LEU A 18 17.52 52.68 27.22
N LEU A 19 18.22 53.35 26.29
CA LEU A 19 17.75 53.49 24.90
C LEU A 19 18.80 53.29 23.80
N VAL A 20 19.84 52.48 24.04
CA VAL A 20 20.82 52.11 22.99
C VAL A 20 21.02 50.58 22.83
N ILE A 21 20.42 49.74 23.67
CA ILE A 21 20.55 48.26 23.58
C ILE A 21 19.32 47.62 22.89
N GLN A 22 18.66 48.32 21.96
CA GLN A 22 17.58 47.74 21.15
C GLN A 22 17.79 47.82 19.63
N VAL A 23 18.96 48.27 19.17
CA VAL A 23 19.24 48.42 17.73
C VAL A 23 20.32 47.45 17.21
N VAL A 24 20.99 46.66 18.06
CA VAL A 24 22.00 45.67 17.61
C VAL A 24 21.47 44.23 17.56
N LEU A 25 20.28 43.94 18.10
CA LEU A 25 19.71 42.57 18.13
C LEU A 25 18.75 42.24 16.97
N VAL A 26 18.58 43.12 15.98
CA VAL A 26 17.65 42.90 14.84
C VAL A 26 18.36 42.62 13.50
N LEU A 27 19.70 42.50 13.49
CA LEU A 27 20.46 42.17 12.27
C LEU A 27 21.34 40.92 12.37
N ALA A 28 21.09 40.05 13.35
CA ALA A 28 21.51 38.66 13.26
C ALA A 28 20.28 37.83 12.89
N LYS A 29 19.93 37.78 11.60
CA LYS A 29 19.28 36.56 11.11
C LYS A 29 20.22 35.43 11.49
N PRO A 30 19.76 34.35 12.14
CA PRO A 30 20.60 33.18 12.27
C PRO A 30 20.93 32.79 10.83
N THR A 31 22.19 32.98 10.43
CA THR A 31 22.70 32.34 9.24
C THR A 31 22.65 30.87 9.61
N VAL A 32 21.56 30.19 9.22
CA VAL A 32 21.55 28.74 9.17
C VAL A 32 22.71 28.43 8.26
N GLN A 33 23.81 28.00 8.86
CA GLN A 33 24.89 27.39 8.14
C GLN A 33 24.22 26.19 7.47
N HIS A 34 23.98 26.29 6.16
CA HIS A 34 23.70 25.13 5.36
C HIS A 34 24.98 24.32 5.38
N ASP A 35 25.18 23.55 6.46
CA ASP A 35 26.06 22.40 6.40
C ASP A 35 25.55 21.64 5.19
N HIS A 36 26.40 21.58 4.17
CA HIS A 36 26.12 20.78 2.98
C HIS A 36 25.84 19.38 3.50
N VAL A 37 24.56 18.97 3.53
CA VAL A 37 24.22 17.60 3.89
C VAL A 37 24.79 16.73 2.78
N VAL A 38 25.91 16.10 3.12
CA VAL A 38 26.68 15.23 2.24
C VAL A 38 25.84 13.96 2.04
N SER A 39 25.63 13.56 0.79
CA SER A 39 24.94 12.29 0.46
C SER A 39 25.50 11.15 1.31
N ILE A 40 24.65 10.21 1.73
CA ILE A 40 24.99 9.00 2.49
C ILE A 40 26.20 8.29 1.87
N LEU A 41 26.30 8.28 0.54
CA LEU A 41 27.40 7.65 -0.20
C LEU A 41 28.73 8.41 -0.13
N ALA A 42 28.73 9.69 0.21
CA ALA A 42 29.95 10.47 0.35
C ALA A 42 30.64 10.28 1.72
N LYS A 43 30.03 9.50 2.63
CA LYS A 43 30.75 8.89 3.76
C LYS A 43 31.67 7.79 3.23
N THR A 44 32.97 7.89 3.49
CA THR A 44 34.02 7.00 2.93
C THR A 44 33.80 5.51 3.18
N ASN A 45 33.04 5.15 4.23
CA ASN A 45 32.84 3.77 4.65
C ASN A 45 31.49 3.17 4.23
N ARG A 46 30.66 3.87 3.43
CA ARG A 46 29.30 3.43 3.04
C ARG A 46 28.49 2.89 4.23
N THR A 47 28.57 3.60 5.34
CA THR A 47 27.95 3.16 6.58
C THR A 47 26.47 3.49 6.60
N VAL A 48 25.68 2.58 7.18
CA VAL A 48 24.26 2.83 7.44
C VAL A 48 24.11 4.01 8.40
N PRO A 49 23.34 5.05 8.08
CA PRO A 49 23.04 6.13 9.00
C PRO A 49 22.32 5.63 10.26
N GLU A 50 22.69 6.16 11.43
CA GLU A 50 22.16 5.72 12.73
C GLU A 50 20.64 5.86 12.83
N TYR A 51 20.05 6.93 12.29
CA TYR A 51 18.59 7.14 12.35
C TYR A 51 17.80 6.01 11.65
N ALA A 52 18.38 5.38 10.62
CA ALA A 52 17.73 4.31 9.88
C ALA A 52 17.64 3.01 10.69
N THR A 53 18.52 2.80 11.66
CA THR A 53 18.44 1.65 12.58
C THR A 53 17.76 2.02 13.89
N ARG A 54 18.03 3.21 14.43
CA ARG A 54 17.48 3.69 15.70
C ARG A 54 15.96 3.76 15.72
N PHE A 55 15.34 4.19 14.62
CA PHE A 55 13.89 4.36 14.50
C PHE A 55 13.22 3.21 13.73
N ALA A 56 13.96 2.13 13.41
CA ALA A 56 13.43 1.02 12.63
C ALA A 56 12.20 0.41 13.30
N PRO A 57 11.18 -0.04 12.54
CA PRO A 57 10.02 -0.68 13.12
C PRO A 57 10.37 -1.96 13.89
N LEU A 58 9.52 -2.31 14.85
CA LEU A 58 9.47 -3.60 15.53
C LEU A 58 8.17 -4.29 15.11
N VAL A 59 8.24 -5.56 14.72
CA VAL A 59 7.10 -6.27 14.13
C VAL A 59 6.64 -7.37 15.09
N TRP A 60 5.42 -7.25 15.58
CA TRP A 60 4.70 -8.36 16.20
C TRP A 60 4.18 -9.28 15.09
N LEU A 61 4.69 -10.51 15.07
CA LEU A 61 4.18 -11.58 14.23
C LEU A 61 3.01 -12.24 14.94
N HIS A 62 1.91 -12.48 14.23
CA HIS A 62 0.73 -13.09 14.81
C HIS A 62 1.07 -14.42 15.50
N SER A 63 0.56 -14.65 16.71
CA SER A 63 0.95 -15.74 17.60
C SER A 63 0.79 -17.11 16.94
N GLU A 64 -0.30 -17.32 16.22
CA GLU A 64 -0.65 -18.58 15.57
C GLU A 64 -0.11 -18.74 14.14
N ASP A 65 0.54 -17.73 13.55
CA ASP A 65 0.98 -17.82 12.16
C ASP A 65 2.14 -18.80 11.96
N PRO A 66 2.00 -19.89 11.21
CA PRO A 66 3.12 -20.77 10.94
C PRO A 66 4.10 -20.16 9.91
N PHE A 67 3.68 -19.17 9.12
CA PHE A 67 4.52 -18.55 8.09
C PHE A 67 5.30 -17.39 8.70
N ARG A 68 6.60 -17.59 8.89
CA ARG A 68 7.49 -16.62 9.53
C ARG A 68 8.39 -15.93 8.50
N PRO A 69 9.04 -14.80 8.87
CA PRO A 69 10.00 -14.16 8.00
C PRO A 69 11.05 -15.15 7.50
N SER A 70 11.33 -15.10 6.20
CA SER A 70 12.05 -16.13 5.46
C SER A 70 13.35 -15.59 4.85
N ASP A 71 14.40 -16.41 4.81
CA ASP A 71 15.67 -16.00 4.18
C ASP A 71 15.49 -15.81 2.67
N ILE A 72 15.81 -14.59 2.19
CA ILE A 72 15.64 -14.22 0.78
C ILE A 72 16.48 -15.11 -0.15
N PHE A 73 17.70 -15.48 0.28
CA PHE A 73 18.58 -16.29 -0.54
C PHE A 73 18.22 -17.77 -0.52
N GLU A 74 17.79 -18.30 0.63
CA GLU A 74 17.30 -19.67 0.73
C GLU A 74 16.04 -19.88 -0.10
N HIS A 75 15.13 -18.90 -0.13
CA HIS A 75 13.98 -18.90 -1.03
C HIS A 75 14.41 -19.11 -2.50
N ILE A 76 15.37 -18.33 -3.00
CA ILE A 76 15.87 -18.46 -4.38
C ILE A 76 16.38 -19.89 -4.65
N ARG A 77 17.03 -20.54 -3.67
CA ARG A 77 17.56 -21.92 -3.82
C ARG A 77 16.48 -22.99 -3.91
N HIS A 78 15.28 -22.72 -3.40
CA HIS A 78 14.12 -23.60 -3.50
C HIS A 78 13.28 -23.36 -4.76
N THR A 79 13.77 -22.54 -5.69
CA THR A 79 13.06 -22.20 -6.92
C THR A 79 13.85 -22.57 -8.17
N THR A 80 13.12 -22.76 -9.27
CA THR A 80 13.64 -22.85 -10.63
C THR A 80 12.93 -21.82 -11.51
N PRO A 81 13.67 -20.96 -12.23
CA PRO A 81 13.07 -20.01 -13.15
C PRO A 81 12.22 -20.71 -14.20
N SER A 82 10.99 -20.25 -14.39
CA SER A 82 10.06 -20.82 -15.36
C SER A 82 9.27 -19.75 -16.11
N VAL A 83 8.83 -20.07 -17.32
CA VAL A 83 7.88 -19.26 -18.09
C VAL A 83 6.73 -20.17 -18.51
N ASN A 84 5.49 -19.76 -18.25
CA ASN A 84 4.31 -20.61 -18.47
C ASN A 84 4.45 -22.01 -17.84
N GLN A 85 4.97 -22.07 -16.61
CA GLN A 85 5.22 -23.30 -15.84
C GLN A 85 6.21 -24.28 -16.51
N LYS A 86 7.00 -23.80 -17.47
CA LYS A 86 8.08 -24.58 -18.08
C LYS A 86 9.43 -24.06 -17.60
N PRO A 87 10.25 -24.91 -16.95
CA PRO A 87 11.59 -24.52 -16.50
C PRO A 87 12.46 -23.98 -17.64
N ILE A 88 13.27 -22.97 -17.33
CA ILE A 88 14.31 -22.46 -18.23
C ILE A 88 15.61 -23.21 -17.92
N SER A 89 16.18 -23.85 -18.95
CA SER A 89 17.43 -24.59 -18.86
C SER A 89 18.66 -23.69 -19.04
N ASP A 90 19.85 -24.23 -18.76
CA ASP A 90 21.16 -23.63 -19.07
C ASP A 90 21.46 -22.29 -18.37
N LEU A 91 20.85 -22.07 -17.20
CA LEU A 91 21.11 -20.90 -16.35
C LEU A 91 22.24 -21.17 -15.33
N PRO A 92 23.04 -20.15 -14.96
CA PRO A 92 23.96 -20.28 -13.84
C PRO A 92 23.19 -20.47 -12.53
N LYS A 93 23.88 -20.96 -11.49
CA LYS A 93 23.29 -21.00 -10.14
C LYS A 93 22.90 -19.59 -9.71
N LEU A 94 21.61 -19.39 -9.46
CA LEU A 94 21.07 -18.07 -9.11
C LEU A 94 21.30 -17.72 -7.65
N ASN A 95 21.44 -16.41 -7.41
CA ASN A 95 21.62 -15.79 -6.11
C ASN A 95 21.26 -14.29 -6.19
N MET A 96 21.42 -13.58 -5.08
CA MET A 96 21.11 -12.14 -5.01
C MET A 96 22.08 -11.24 -5.81
N ASP A 97 23.16 -11.76 -6.40
CA ASP A 97 24.09 -11.01 -7.27
C ASP A 97 23.81 -11.19 -8.77
N ASN A 98 23.05 -12.19 -9.17
CA ASN A 98 22.82 -12.49 -10.59
C ASN A 98 21.34 -12.72 -10.98
N LEU A 99 20.39 -12.56 -10.06
CA LEU A 99 18.96 -12.79 -10.31
C LEU A 99 18.41 -11.97 -11.49
N ALA A 100 18.85 -10.72 -11.67
CA ALA A 100 18.42 -9.85 -12.75
C ALA A 100 18.83 -10.32 -14.15
N LEU A 101 19.73 -11.30 -14.28
CA LEU A 101 20.00 -11.96 -15.57
C LEU A 101 18.71 -12.53 -16.18
N LEU A 102 17.75 -12.93 -15.34
CA LEU A 102 16.45 -13.45 -15.77
C LEU A 102 15.59 -12.44 -16.52
N ASN A 103 15.90 -11.15 -16.47
CA ASN A 103 15.16 -10.15 -17.22
C ASN A 103 15.43 -10.25 -18.74
N ASP A 104 16.57 -10.83 -19.13
CA ASP A 104 17.02 -10.89 -20.53
C ASP A 104 16.81 -12.28 -21.16
N VAL A 105 16.31 -13.27 -20.40
CA VAL A 105 16.17 -14.66 -20.89
C VAL A 105 14.82 -14.93 -21.56
N SER A 106 13.83 -14.06 -21.38
CA SER A 106 12.50 -14.20 -21.98
C SER A 106 11.82 -12.84 -22.15
N ASP A 107 11.00 -12.71 -23.20
CA ASP A 107 10.10 -11.56 -23.39
C ASP A 107 8.86 -11.63 -22.48
N GLN A 108 8.64 -12.77 -21.81
CA GLN A 108 7.55 -12.98 -20.85
C GLN A 108 8.07 -12.91 -19.41
N GLU A 109 7.15 -12.68 -18.47
CA GLU A 109 7.48 -12.68 -17.05
C GLU A 109 8.03 -14.06 -16.63
N VAL A 110 9.27 -14.05 -16.16
CA VAL A 110 9.92 -15.23 -15.60
C VAL A 110 9.50 -15.36 -14.15
N ALA A 111 9.08 -16.54 -13.72
CA ALA A 111 8.66 -16.83 -12.35
C ALA A 111 9.72 -17.67 -11.62
N LEU A 112 9.99 -17.36 -10.34
CA LEU A 112 10.79 -18.20 -9.45
C LEU A 112 9.92 -19.35 -8.91
N SER A 113 9.61 -20.31 -9.76
CA SER A 113 8.68 -21.39 -9.42
C SER A 113 9.28 -22.37 -8.41
N SER A 114 8.50 -22.77 -7.42
CA SER A 114 8.87 -23.75 -6.40
C SER A 114 9.36 -25.05 -7.02
N ASN A 115 10.45 -25.59 -6.49
CA ASN A 115 10.94 -26.93 -6.83
C ASN A 115 10.10 -28.05 -6.20
N ASP A 116 9.36 -27.73 -5.15
CA ASP A 116 8.58 -28.64 -4.33
C ASP A 116 7.06 -28.45 -4.57
N ASP A 117 6.27 -29.50 -4.31
CA ASP A 117 4.81 -29.38 -4.28
C ASP A 117 4.38 -28.57 -3.05
N ILE A 118 3.98 -27.32 -3.28
CA ILE A 118 3.58 -26.40 -2.21
C ILE A 118 2.35 -26.88 -1.44
N THR A 119 1.52 -27.75 -2.02
CA THR A 119 0.35 -28.29 -1.33
C THR A 119 0.72 -29.24 -0.19
N THR A 120 1.98 -29.73 -0.18
CA THR A 120 2.55 -30.52 0.91
C THR A 120 3.16 -29.68 2.03
N MET A 121 3.20 -28.34 1.85
CA MET A 121 3.81 -27.37 2.78
C MET A 121 5.26 -27.73 3.15
N PRO A 122 6.19 -27.71 2.17
CA PRO A 122 7.60 -27.97 2.43
C PRO A 122 8.18 -26.97 3.45
N HIS A 123 9.12 -27.44 4.26
CA HIS A 123 9.55 -26.74 5.48
C HIS A 123 10.07 -25.31 5.24
N TRP A 124 10.67 -25.04 4.08
CA TRP A 124 11.24 -23.73 3.74
C TRP A 124 10.18 -22.62 3.57
N LEU A 125 8.90 -22.99 3.38
CA LEU A 125 7.80 -22.02 3.33
C LEU A 125 7.49 -21.40 4.69
N PHE A 126 7.80 -22.08 5.80
CA PHE A 126 7.48 -21.61 7.15
C PHE A 126 8.46 -20.57 7.70
N GLY A 127 9.57 -20.31 7.01
CA GLY A 127 10.57 -19.32 7.43
C GLY A 127 11.25 -19.66 8.77
N SER A 128 11.59 -18.63 9.54
CA SER A 128 12.27 -18.80 10.84
C SER A 128 11.63 -17.95 11.93
N THR A 129 11.38 -18.56 13.08
CA THR A 129 10.84 -17.85 14.25
C THR A 129 11.94 -17.04 14.93
N PRO A 130 11.70 -15.75 15.27
CA PRO A 130 12.62 -14.95 16.08
C PRO A 130 12.84 -15.55 17.48
N ASP A 131 14.02 -15.32 18.05
CA ASP A 131 14.29 -15.63 19.45
C ASP A 131 13.71 -14.56 20.42
N GLU A 132 13.91 -14.73 21.72
CA GLU A 132 13.42 -13.81 22.76
C GLU A 132 13.95 -12.37 22.62
N THR A 133 15.05 -12.17 21.88
CA THR A 133 15.62 -10.85 21.59
C THR A 133 15.04 -10.22 20.31
N GLY A 134 14.12 -10.92 19.65
CA GLY A 134 13.56 -10.57 18.36
C GLY A 134 14.47 -10.86 17.18
N ARG A 135 15.56 -11.63 17.37
CA ARG A 135 16.53 -11.92 16.32
C ARG A 135 16.22 -13.22 15.59
N ILE A 136 16.45 -13.21 14.28
CA ILE A 136 16.54 -14.44 13.49
C ILE A 136 18.02 -14.69 13.19
N SER A 137 18.59 -15.76 13.77
CA SER A 137 20.05 -15.96 13.76
C SER A 137 20.60 -16.53 12.45
N ASN A 138 19.83 -17.35 11.74
CA ASN A 138 20.28 -18.13 10.58
C ASN A 138 19.54 -17.77 9.27
N ALA A 139 18.90 -16.59 9.23
CA ALA A 139 18.20 -16.12 8.04
C ALA A 139 18.22 -14.59 7.98
N THR A 140 18.29 -14.05 6.75
CA THR A 140 18.17 -12.63 6.45
C THR A 140 16.86 -12.39 5.69
N ALA A 141 15.81 -12.07 6.44
CA ALA A 141 14.46 -11.87 5.93
C ALA A 141 14.12 -10.39 5.66
N CYS A 142 15.06 -9.48 5.94
CA CYS A 142 14.85 -8.05 5.79
C CYS A 142 15.83 -7.41 4.80
N ALA A 143 15.30 -6.51 3.96
CA ALA A 143 16.10 -5.61 3.15
C ALA A 143 15.70 -4.16 3.46
N VAL A 144 16.65 -3.36 3.92
CA VAL A 144 16.47 -1.95 4.23
C VAL A 144 17.02 -1.11 3.08
N ILE A 145 16.16 -0.33 2.44
CA ILE A 145 16.52 0.51 1.29
C ILE A 145 16.30 1.98 1.65
N LEU A 146 17.39 2.74 1.70
CA LEU A 146 17.40 4.18 1.94
C LEU A 146 17.35 4.92 0.60
N VAL A 147 16.31 5.72 0.39
CA VAL A 147 16.09 6.50 -0.83
C VAL A 147 16.33 7.97 -0.53
N GLU A 148 17.47 8.49 -0.98
CA GLU A 148 17.77 9.93 -0.87
C GLU A 148 16.98 10.70 -1.91
N ARG A 149 15.95 11.44 -1.48
CA ARG A 149 15.12 12.24 -2.38
C ARG A 149 15.77 13.59 -2.67
N ASP A 150 16.30 14.21 -1.62
CA ASP A 150 17.04 15.46 -1.66
C ASP A 150 17.98 15.54 -0.44
N ALA A 151 18.66 16.67 -0.28
CA ALA A 151 19.64 16.87 0.78
C ALA A 151 19.08 16.73 2.20
N ARG A 152 17.76 16.83 2.40
CA ARG A 152 17.14 16.82 3.73
C ARG A 152 16.17 15.66 3.93
N ASN A 153 15.54 15.18 2.87
CA ASN A 153 14.51 14.16 2.95
C ASN A 153 15.01 12.79 2.46
N VAL A 154 14.91 11.79 3.33
CA VAL A 154 15.27 10.39 3.05
C VAL A 154 14.08 9.51 3.40
N ASP A 155 13.66 8.66 2.47
CA ASP A 155 12.66 7.63 2.74
C ASP A 155 13.39 6.31 3.01
N VAL A 156 13.15 5.69 4.15
CA VAL A 156 13.75 4.40 4.51
C VAL A 156 12.67 3.34 4.46
N PHE A 157 12.83 2.39 3.54
CA PHE A 157 11.93 1.25 3.38
C PHE A 157 12.51 0.05 4.12
N TYR A 158 11.69 -0.59 4.94
CA TYR A 158 12.00 -1.82 5.66
C TYR A 158 11.19 -2.93 5.03
N PHE A 159 11.78 -3.65 4.06
CA PHE A 159 11.11 -4.76 3.40
C PHE A 159 11.22 -6.02 4.24
N TYR A 160 10.12 -6.76 4.35
CA TYR A 160 9.99 -8.04 5.03
C TYR A 160 9.65 -9.09 3.99
N PHE A 161 10.39 -10.19 4.01
CA PHE A 161 10.21 -11.27 3.06
C PHE A 161 9.64 -12.51 3.74
N TYR A 162 8.61 -13.09 3.12
CA TYR A 162 8.03 -14.38 3.51
C TYR A 162 8.09 -15.32 2.32
N SER A 163 8.41 -16.59 2.53
CA SER A 163 8.46 -17.57 1.44
C SER A 163 7.08 -18.02 0.98
N PHE A 164 6.04 -17.76 1.77
CA PHE A 164 4.67 -18.11 1.46
C PHE A 164 3.73 -17.12 2.10
N ASP A 165 2.79 -16.62 1.31
CA ASP A 165 1.59 -15.95 1.78
C ASP A 165 0.43 -16.94 1.79
N ARG A 166 -0.25 -17.00 2.93
CA ARG A 166 -1.50 -17.75 3.04
C ARG A 166 -2.65 -16.76 3.08
N GLY A 167 -3.24 -16.54 1.91
CA GLY A 167 -4.39 -15.66 1.76
C GLY A 167 -5.63 -16.06 2.57
N ALA A 168 -6.68 -15.26 2.45
CA ALA A 168 -7.83 -15.30 3.34
C ALA A 168 -8.60 -16.64 3.29
N ASN A 169 -9.01 -17.11 4.46
CA ASN A 169 -10.04 -18.12 4.60
C ASN A 169 -11.43 -17.52 4.39
N LEU A 170 -12.41 -18.30 3.95
CA LEU A 170 -13.79 -17.80 3.77
C LEU A 170 -14.45 -17.33 5.08
N THR A 171 -13.99 -17.84 6.23
CA THR A 171 -14.39 -17.35 7.56
C THR A 171 -13.91 -15.92 7.85
N GLN A 172 -12.94 -15.40 7.10
CA GLN A 172 -12.45 -14.01 7.17
C GLN A 172 -13.28 -13.06 6.30
N VAL A 173 -14.38 -13.51 5.70
CA VAL A 173 -15.27 -12.68 4.89
C VAL A 173 -16.46 -12.21 5.75
N LEU A 174 -16.66 -10.90 5.84
CA LEU A 174 -17.77 -10.31 6.58
C LEU A 174 -19.15 -10.66 5.99
N ASP A 175 -20.14 -10.73 6.87
CA ASP A 175 -21.54 -10.79 6.48
C ASP A 175 -21.97 -9.53 5.70
N PRO A 176 -22.83 -9.66 4.67
CA PRO A 176 -23.58 -10.87 4.31
C PRO A 176 -22.83 -11.81 3.35
N LEU A 177 -21.69 -11.41 2.80
CA LEU A 177 -21.03 -12.15 1.73
C LEU A 177 -20.38 -13.44 2.23
N GLY A 178 -19.89 -13.46 3.48
CA GLY A 178 -19.41 -14.69 4.13
C GLY A 178 -20.47 -15.78 4.16
N SER A 179 -21.74 -15.44 4.44
CA SER A 179 -22.84 -16.40 4.45
C SER A 179 -23.23 -16.97 3.07
N LEU A 180 -22.74 -16.38 1.97
CA LEU A 180 -23.02 -16.85 0.61
C LEU A 180 -21.98 -17.85 0.10
N VAL A 181 -20.92 -18.11 0.87
CA VAL A 181 -19.88 -19.06 0.49
C VAL A 181 -19.88 -20.21 1.48
N ASP A 182 -20.02 -21.43 0.97
CA ASP A 182 -19.84 -22.61 1.79
C ASP A 182 -18.37 -22.70 2.22
N ASP A 183 -18.14 -22.82 3.53
CA ASP A 183 -16.80 -23.09 4.06
C ASP A 183 -16.33 -24.44 3.53
N THR A 184 -15.39 -24.40 2.59
CA THR A 184 -14.77 -25.56 1.93
C THR A 184 -13.76 -26.26 2.82
N GLY A 185 -14.02 -26.34 4.13
CA GLY A 185 -13.23 -27.08 5.10
C GLY A 185 -11.92 -26.39 5.47
N GLY A 186 -11.95 -25.07 5.71
CA GLY A 186 -10.76 -24.35 6.15
C GLY A 186 -9.80 -23.95 5.02
N MET A 187 -10.27 -23.93 3.77
CA MET A 187 -9.45 -23.57 2.62
C MET A 187 -9.12 -22.07 2.58
N HIS A 188 -7.89 -21.76 2.20
CA HIS A 188 -7.39 -20.40 2.01
C HIS A 188 -7.33 -20.05 0.52
N TYR A 189 -7.64 -18.81 0.17
CA TYR A 189 -7.68 -18.30 -1.21
C TYR A 189 -6.75 -17.12 -1.38
N GLY A 190 -6.13 -17.00 -2.55
CA GLY A 190 -5.08 -16.01 -2.81
C GLY A 190 -3.71 -16.43 -2.31
N ASN A 191 -3.48 -17.72 -2.00
CA ASN A 191 -2.15 -18.16 -1.57
C ASN A 191 -1.13 -17.95 -2.68
N HIS A 192 0.08 -17.53 -2.32
CA HIS A 192 1.20 -17.45 -3.24
C HIS A 192 2.53 -17.76 -2.58
N VAL A 193 3.43 -18.34 -3.37
CA VAL A 193 4.84 -18.47 -2.99
C VAL A 193 5.48 -17.10 -3.11
N GLY A 194 6.33 -16.76 -2.15
CA GLY A 194 7.04 -15.48 -2.05
C GLY A 194 6.11 -14.33 -1.69
N ASP A 195 6.56 -13.44 -0.80
CA ASP A 195 5.81 -12.25 -0.43
C ASP A 195 6.73 -11.13 0.05
N TRP A 196 6.43 -9.91 -0.38
CA TRP A 196 7.19 -8.70 -0.08
C TRP A 196 6.29 -7.66 0.56
N GLU A 197 6.38 -7.58 1.88
CA GLU A 197 5.72 -6.59 2.72
C GLU A 197 6.70 -5.50 3.14
N HIS A 198 6.22 -4.32 3.56
CA HIS A 198 7.10 -3.26 4.05
C HIS A 198 6.44 -2.19 4.91
N ASN A 199 7.28 -1.59 5.74
CA ASN A 199 7.04 -0.24 6.23
C ASN A 199 7.96 0.75 5.54
N MET A 200 7.58 2.03 5.53
CA MET A 200 8.49 3.11 5.16
C MET A 200 8.41 4.22 6.19
N ILE A 201 9.57 4.71 6.61
CA ILE A 201 9.66 5.89 7.47
C ILE A 201 10.30 7.02 6.66
N ARG A 202 9.64 8.17 6.63
CA ARG A 202 10.20 9.39 6.04
C ARG A 202 10.95 10.15 7.09
N PHE A 203 12.18 10.55 6.76
CA PHE A 203 13.03 11.39 7.59
C PHE A 203 13.21 12.75 6.95
N ARG A 204 13.28 13.79 7.80
CA ARG A 204 13.72 15.13 7.45
C ARG A 204 14.81 15.55 8.42
N ASP A 205 15.98 15.88 7.90
CA ASP A 205 17.16 16.22 8.70
C ASP A 205 17.41 15.15 9.78
N GLU A 206 17.41 13.88 9.36
CA GLU A 206 17.61 12.69 10.23
C GLU A 206 16.51 12.44 11.28
N ASN A 207 15.47 13.28 11.34
CA ASN A 207 14.33 13.11 12.25
C ASN A 207 13.14 12.48 11.52
N PRO A 208 12.50 11.44 12.07
CA PRO A 208 11.34 10.84 11.44
C PRO A 208 10.15 11.81 11.47
N VAL A 209 9.40 11.88 10.35
CA VAL A 209 8.24 12.78 10.19
C VAL A 209 6.95 12.05 9.87
N GLY A 210 7.03 10.78 9.45
CA GLY A 210 5.85 9.94 9.25
C GLY A 210 6.22 8.52 8.83
N ILE A 211 5.24 7.62 8.93
CA ILE A 211 5.38 6.20 8.65
C ILE A 211 4.24 5.71 7.75
N TYR A 212 4.55 4.79 6.86
CA TYR A 212 3.61 4.04 6.03
C TYR A 212 3.64 2.55 6.40
N TYR A 213 2.49 1.91 6.42
CA TYR A 213 2.26 0.49 6.66
C TYR A 213 1.65 -0.13 5.41
N SER A 214 2.33 -1.11 4.77
CA SER A 214 1.76 -1.81 3.61
C SER A 214 0.65 -2.76 4.02
N GLN A 215 -0.45 -2.75 3.28
CA GLN A 215 -1.61 -3.60 3.50
C GLN A 215 -2.08 -4.11 2.14
N HIS A 216 -1.63 -5.30 1.74
CA HIS A 216 -1.92 -5.90 0.45
C HIS A 216 -1.50 -4.97 -0.71
N SER A 217 -2.47 -4.50 -1.52
CA SER A 217 -2.29 -3.57 -2.64
C SER A 217 -2.32 -2.09 -2.24
N ASP A 218 -2.51 -1.77 -0.96
CA ASP A 218 -2.64 -0.40 -0.45
C ASP A 218 -1.88 -0.26 0.89
N GLY A 219 -2.32 0.64 1.77
CA GLY A 219 -1.76 0.79 3.10
C GLY A 219 -2.41 1.90 3.91
N SER A 220 -1.79 2.19 5.04
CA SER A 220 -2.12 3.31 5.91
C SER A 220 -0.87 4.13 6.20
N ALA A 221 -1.05 5.42 6.50
CA ALA A 221 0.06 6.30 6.82
C ALA A 221 -0.30 7.26 7.94
N TYR A 222 0.69 7.55 8.77
CA TYR A 222 0.53 8.35 9.98
C TYR A 222 1.67 9.36 10.09
N ASP A 223 1.36 10.54 10.62
CA ASP A 223 2.37 11.50 11.04
C ASP A 223 3.17 10.91 12.21
N TRP A 224 4.45 11.27 12.31
CA TRP A 224 5.26 10.77 13.41
C TRP A 224 4.76 11.30 14.75
N GLY A 225 4.46 10.39 15.69
CA GLY A 225 3.88 10.73 16.98
C GLY A 225 2.35 10.90 16.96
N ASP A 226 1.67 10.49 15.89
CA ASP A 226 0.21 10.33 15.89
C ASP A 226 -0.23 9.42 17.05
N GLY A 227 -1.35 9.74 17.69
CA GLY A 227 -1.87 9.00 18.84
C GLY A 227 -2.35 7.58 18.53
N ALA A 228 -2.55 7.23 17.25
CA ALA A 228 -2.81 5.87 16.82
C ALA A 228 -1.55 4.98 16.83
N LEU A 229 -0.35 5.57 16.75
CA LEU A 229 0.89 4.82 16.70
C LEU A 229 1.31 4.31 18.08
N SER A 230 1.50 3.01 18.18
CA SER A 230 2.15 2.40 19.34
C SER A 230 3.68 2.44 19.15
N MET A 231 4.40 2.92 20.17
CA MET A 231 5.85 3.13 20.12
C MET A 231 6.52 2.47 21.33
N THR A 232 7.67 1.83 21.12
CA THR A 232 8.53 1.29 22.18
C THR A 232 9.96 1.77 21.95
N ASP A 233 10.57 2.40 22.94
CA ASP A 233 11.93 2.95 22.86
C ASP A 233 12.19 3.87 21.64
N GLY A 234 11.14 4.59 21.22
CA GLY A 234 11.17 5.47 20.04
C GLY A 234 11.03 4.74 18.71
N ARG A 235 10.80 3.43 18.70
CA ARG A 235 10.55 2.60 17.51
C ARG A 235 9.05 2.32 17.36
N PRO A 236 8.48 2.41 16.16
CA PRO A 236 7.07 2.09 15.93
C PRO A 236 6.84 0.59 16.01
N LEU A 237 5.73 0.20 16.63
CA LEU A 237 5.23 -1.16 16.60
C LEU A 237 4.40 -1.38 15.32
N VAL A 238 4.55 -2.56 14.77
CA VAL A 238 3.85 -3.07 13.59
C VAL A 238 3.25 -4.40 13.96
N TYR A 239 2.03 -4.65 13.54
CA TYR A 239 1.35 -5.92 13.75
C TYR A 239 1.13 -6.57 12.38
N SER A 240 1.80 -7.69 12.15
CA SER A 240 1.71 -8.44 10.90
C SER A 240 0.54 -9.41 10.99
N ALA A 241 -0.35 -9.34 10.00
CA ALA A 241 -1.58 -10.11 9.95
C ALA A 241 -1.32 -11.61 9.74
N TYR A 242 -2.21 -12.43 10.31
CA TYR A 242 -2.19 -13.88 10.19
C TYR A 242 -2.35 -14.34 8.74
N GLY A 243 -1.29 -14.92 8.19
CA GLY A 243 -1.23 -15.51 6.86
C GLY A 243 -0.96 -14.52 5.73
N SER A 244 -1.63 -13.38 5.72
CA SER A 244 -1.51 -12.33 4.69
C SER A 244 -0.32 -11.38 4.87
N HIS A 245 0.28 -11.40 6.07
CA HIS A 245 1.40 -10.57 6.51
C HIS A 245 1.23 -9.05 6.39
N ALA A 246 0.06 -8.56 5.97
CA ALA A 246 -0.30 -7.14 5.92
C ALA A 246 0.02 -6.46 7.26
N ASN A 247 0.51 -5.23 7.19
CA ASN A 247 1.07 -4.51 8.33
C ASN A 247 0.09 -3.48 8.87
N TYR A 248 -0.16 -3.52 10.17
CA TYR A 248 -1.09 -2.64 10.85
C TYR A 248 -0.44 -1.93 12.05
N GLU A 249 -0.97 -0.77 12.40
CA GLU A 249 -0.49 0.03 13.54
C GLU A 249 -0.96 -0.50 14.91
N SER A 250 -1.95 -1.39 14.93
CA SER A 250 -2.52 -1.97 16.15
C SER A 250 -2.88 -3.45 15.99
N GLU A 251 -3.02 -4.12 17.12
CA GLU A 251 -3.68 -5.42 17.20
C GLU A 251 -5.19 -5.32 16.88
N GLY A 252 -5.83 -6.48 16.70
CA GLY A 252 -7.25 -6.62 16.45
C GLY A 252 -7.61 -7.00 15.02
N ASP A 253 -8.89 -6.83 14.71
CA ASP A 253 -9.49 -7.16 13.43
C ASP A 253 -9.47 -5.95 12.50
N HIS A 254 -8.85 -6.10 11.33
CA HIS A 254 -8.71 -5.02 10.35
C HIS A 254 -9.43 -5.37 9.05
N VAL A 255 -10.38 -4.52 8.65
CA VAL A 255 -11.16 -4.75 7.43
C VAL A 255 -10.47 -4.12 6.23
N HIS A 256 -10.07 -4.95 5.26
CA HIS A 256 -9.55 -4.52 3.97
C HIS A 256 -10.48 -4.94 2.82
N ASP A 257 -10.35 -4.24 1.68
CA ASP A 257 -11.20 -4.41 0.48
C ASP A 257 -12.70 -4.48 0.79
N TYR A 258 -13.11 -3.78 1.85
CA TYR A 258 -14.47 -3.63 2.39
C TYR A 258 -15.08 -4.87 3.07
N ILE A 259 -14.48 -6.07 2.93
CA ILE A 259 -15.12 -7.32 3.36
C ILE A 259 -14.19 -8.36 3.97
N LEU A 260 -12.89 -8.29 3.69
CA LEU A 260 -11.92 -9.25 4.20
C LEU A 260 -11.37 -8.74 5.52
N VAL A 261 -11.16 -9.66 6.46
CA VAL A 261 -10.65 -9.36 7.79
C VAL A 261 -9.27 -9.97 7.96
N ASP A 262 -8.30 -9.10 8.21
CA ASP A 262 -6.99 -9.48 8.71
C ASP A 262 -7.02 -9.52 10.25
N TYR A 263 -6.38 -10.53 10.82
CA TYR A 263 -6.27 -10.69 12.27
C TYR A 263 -4.84 -10.40 12.71
N CYS A 264 -4.70 -9.49 13.68
CA CYS A 264 -3.42 -9.05 14.21
C CYS A 264 -3.38 -9.23 15.74
N ASP A 265 -2.27 -9.74 16.27
CA ASP A 265 -2.04 -9.80 17.71
C ASP A 265 -0.56 -9.55 18.06
N ALA A 266 -0.29 -9.37 19.36
CA ALA A 266 1.06 -9.23 19.90
C ALA A 266 1.71 -10.59 20.21
N GLY A 267 1.89 -11.43 19.18
CA GLY A 267 2.45 -12.78 19.31
C GLY A 267 3.95 -12.81 19.59
N VAL A 268 4.76 -12.96 18.53
CA VAL A 268 6.23 -13.05 18.64
C VAL A 268 6.84 -11.75 18.14
N LEU A 269 7.63 -11.07 18.98
CA LEU A 269 8.31 -9.85 18.59
C LEU A 269 9.48 -10.18 17.67
N TRP A 270 9.56 -9.49 16.54
CA TRP A 270 10.65 -9.55 15.59
C TRP A 270 11.30 -8.17 15.45
N ASP A 271 12.63 -8.15 15.46
CA ASP A 271 13.44 -6.98 15.14
C ASP A 271 14.12 -7.19 13.78
N PRO A 272 13.55 -6.64 12.69
CA PRO A 272 14.03 -6.91 11.33
C PRO A 272 15.49 -6.49 11.09
N ILE A 273 15.95 -5.42 11.76
CA ILE A 273 17.28 -4.87 11.50
C ILE A 273 18.42 -5.64 12.17
N GLN A 274 18.12 -6.59 13.07
CA GLN A 274 19.14 -7.48 13.65
C GLN A 274 19.69 -8.51 12.65
N SER A 275 18.98 -8.73 11.54
CA SER A 275 19.43 -9.54 10.41
C SER A 275 18.85 -8.97 9.11
N ALA A 276 19.50 -7.92 8.58
CA ALA A 276 19.06 -7.24 7.37
C ALA A 276 20.20 -6.94 6.41
N TYR A 277 19.87 -6.89 5.12
CA TYR A 277 20.70 -6.26 4.11
C TYR A 277 20.38 -4.76 4.04
N PHE A 278 21.40 -3.91 3.96
CA PHE A 278 21.22 -2.47 3.89
C PHE A 278 21.70 -1.90 2.57
N TYR A 279 20.93 -0.98 2.01
CA TYR A 279 21.20 -0.38 0.71
C TYR A 279 20.85 1.09 0.69
N HIS A 280 21.57 1.82 -0.15
CA HIS A 280 21.22 3.15 -0.63
C HIS A 280 20.72 3.02 -2.06
N MET A 281 19.63 3.69 -2.40
CA MET A 281 19.13 3.83 -3.76
C MET A 281 19.17 5.29 -4.20
N ASP A 282 19.82 5.55 -5.33
CA ASP A 282 19.74 6.84 -6.00
C ASP A 282 18.35 7.03 -6.63
N ALA A 283 17.62 8.06 -6.21
CA ALA A 283 16.23 8.28 -6.63
C ALA A 283 16.07 8.65 -8.12
N THR A 284 17.14 9.09 -8.80
CA THR A 284 17.09 9.49 -10.21
C THR A 284 17.40 8.33 -11.14
N THR A 285 18.41 7.54 -10.78
CA THR A 285 18.95 6.44 -11.60
C THR A 285 18.45 5.06 -11.16
N SER A 286 17.77 4.97 -10.00
CA SER A 286 17.40 3.70 -9.36
C SER A 286 18.61 2.79 -9.10
N LYS A 287 19.81 3.38 -8.98
CA LYS A 287 21.04 2.63 -8.71
C LYS A 287 21.09 2.25 -7.24
N LEU A 288 21.18 0.95 -6.96
CA LEU A 288 21.29 0.38 -5.63
C LEU A 288 22.76 0.16 -5.28
N SER A 289 23.16 0.61 -4.10
CA SER A 289 24.50 0.48 -3.55
C SER A 289 24.42 -0.11 -2.15
N ARG A 290 25.18 -1.17 -1.89
CA ARG A 290 25.21 -1.80 -0.56
C ARG A 290 25.82 -0.87 0.49
N LEU A 291 25.18 -0.84 1.66
CA LEU A 291 25.65 -0.19 2.88
C LEU A 291 26.03 -1.24 3.92
N PHE A 292 26.85 -0.83 4.88
CA PHE A 292 27.35 -1.71 5.94
C PHE A 292 27.10 -1.11 7.31
N LEU A 293 26.79 -1.96 8.30
CA LEU A 293 26.78 -1.53 9.69
C LEU A 293 28.20 -1.12 10.13
N PRO A 294 28.33 -0.22 11.12
CA PRO A 294 29.62 0.10 11.71
C PRO A 294 30.42 -1.16 12.06
N ASP A 295 31.74 -1.11 11.87
CA ASP A 295 32.69 -2.19 12.19
C ASP A 295 32.55 -3.50 11.36
N THR A 296 31.77 -3.49 10.28
CA THR A 296 31.75 -4.60 9.32
C THR A 296 33.08 -4.65 8.53
N PRO A 297 33.80 -5.79 8.50
CA PRO A 297 35.05 -5.91 7.74
C PRO A 297 34.84 -5.71 6.23
N MET A 298 35.71 -4.92 5.59
CA MET A 298 35.72 -4.67 4.14
C MET A 298 36.93 -5.36 3.47
N PRO A 299 36.81 -5.83 2.20
CA PRO A 299 35.64 -5.84 1.34
C PRO A 299 34.93 -7.20 1.32
N LEU A 300 33.60 -7.19 1.31
CA LEU A 300 32.82 -8.32 0.80
C LEU A 300 32.93 -8.32 -0.73
N GLU A 301 33.23 -9.46 -1.35
CA GLU A 301 33.32 -9.59 -2.82
C GLU A 301 31.98 -9.39 -3.55
N SER A 302 30.87 -9.34 -2.83
CA SER A 302 29.50 -9.37 -3.36
C SER A 302 28.68 -8.14 -2.94
N ASN A 303 27.95 -7.57 -3.90
CA ASN A 303 27.10 -6.38 -3.70
C ASN A 303 25.66 -6.75 -3.30
N LEU A 304 25.21 -7.97 -3.61
CA LEU A 304 23.86 -8.50 -3.34
C LEU A 304 22.75 -7.55 -3.81
N THR A 305 22.89 -6.90 -4.97
CA THR A 305 21.93 -5.90 -5.46
C THR A 305 20.99 -6.41 -6.54
N SER A 306 21.27 -7.57 -7.14
CA SER A 306 20.56 -8.08 -8.32
C SER A 306 19.12 -8.46 -8.02
N PHE A 307 18.82 -8.91 -6.80
CA PHE A 307 17.46 -9.23 -6.36
C PHE A 307 16.49 -8.04 -6.55
N PHE A 308 16.98 -6.81 -6.34
CA PHE A 308 16.20 -5.59 -6.49
C PHE A 308 15.81 -5.33 -7.94
N TYR A 309 16.66 -5.72 -8.89
CA TYR A 309 16.45 -5.47 -10.32
C TYR A 309 15.71 -6.58 -11.03
N TYR A 310 15.47 -7.72 -10.39
CA TYR A 310 14.69 -8.79 -10.98
C TYR A 310 13.23 -8.36 -11.13
N LEU A 311 12.74 -8.39 -12.38
CA LEU A 311 11.42 -7.85 -12.76
C LEU A 311 10.30 -8.90 -12.77
N GLY A 312 10.65 -10.16 -12.56
CA GLY A 312 9.73 -11.27 -12.64
C GLY A 312 8.94 -11.53 -11.35
N ILE A 313 8.30 -12.69 -11.32
CA ILE A 313 7.45 -13.15 -10.23
C ILE A 313 8.31 -13.83 -9.16
N TRP A 314 8.24 -13.35 -7.92
CA TRP A 314 8.82 -14.02 -6.76
C TRP A 314 7.90 -15.14 -6.31
N GLY A 315 8.00 -16.31 -6.94
CA GLY A 315 7.22 -17.50 -6.62
C GLY A 315 6.63 -18.17 -7.86
N ASP A 316 5.63 -19.00 -7.63
CA ASP A 316 4.87 -19.66 -8.70
C ASP A 316 4.08 -18.64 -9.53
N ALA A 317 3.97 -18.89 -10.83
CA ALA A 317 2.92 -18.26 -11.64
C ALA A 317 1.57 -18.90 -11.31
N GLN A 318 0.49 -18.12 -11.34
CA GLN A 318 -0.87 -18.59 -11.07
C GLN A 318 -1.18 -19.90 -11.80
N TYR A 319 -1.73 -20.86 -11.06
CA TYR A 319 -2.08 -22.15 -11.62
C TYR A 319 -3.25 -22.04 -12.62
N PRO A 320 -3.26 -22.86 -13.69
CA PRO A 320 -4.36 -22.92 -14.64
C PRO A 320 -5.66 -23.35 -13.96
N ASP A 321 -6.81 -22.96 -14.52
CA ASP A 321 -8.13 -23.30 -13.94
C ASP A 321 -8.44 -24.80 -13.93
N ASP A 322 -7.77 -25.58 -14.79
CA ASP A 322 -7.88 -27.04 -14.86
C ASP A 322 -6.82 -27.77 -14.00
N HIS A 323 -5.96 -27.04 -13.29
CA HIS A 323 -4.97 -27.63 -12.41
C HIS A 323 -5.64 -28.34 -11.21
N PRO A 324 -5.25 -29.57 -10.85
CA PRO A 324 -5.92 -30.35 -9.80
C PRO A 324 -6.00 -29.67 -8.44
N SER A 325 -4.98 -28.88 -8.09
CA SER A 325 -4.90 -28.14 -6.83
C SER A 325 -5.58 -26.77 -6.89
N GLN A 326 -5.99 -26.31 -8.07
CA GLN A 326 -6.60 -25.00 -8.25
C GLN A 326 -8.11 -25.08 -8.02
N ILE A 327 -8.60 -24.24 -7.11
CA ILE A 327 -10.02 -24.13 -6.79
C ILE A 327 -10.39 -22.65 -6.88
N THR A 328 -11.50 -22.36 -7.56
CA THR A 328 -11.98 -20.99 -7.76
C THR A 328 -13.36 -20.86 -7.13
N VAL A 329 -13.55 -19.84 -6.29
CA VAL A 329 -14.86 -19.53 -5.71
C VAL A 329 -15.79 -19.07 -6.84
N PRO A 330 -16.86 -19.81 -7.18
CA PRO A 330 -17.62 -19.56 -8.42
C PRO A 330 -18.27 -18.18 -8.51
N VAL A 331 -18.66 -17.60 -7.37
CA VAL A 331 -19.38 -16.31 -7.31
C VAL A 331 -18.42 -15.12 -7.43
N PHE A 332 -17.20 -15.25 -6.91
CA PHE A 332 -16.26 -14.13 -6.80
C PHE A 332 -15.04 -14.27 -7.71
N GLY A 333 -14.83 -15.44 -8.32
CA GLY A 333 -13.65 -15.73 -9.12
C GLY A 333 -12.35 -15.80 -8.31
N LEU A 334 -12.45 -15.88 -6.98
CA LEU A 334 -11.28 -15.93 -6.10
C LEU A 334 -10.57 -17.27 -6.25
N LYS A 335 -9.30 -17.21 -6.65
CA LYS A 335 -8.46 -18.36 -6.96
C LYS A 335 -7.71 -18.82 -5.73
N ARG A 336 -7.56 -20.14 -5.56
CA ARG A 336 -6.82 -20.73 -4.44
C ARG A 336 -5.34 -20.35 -4.46
N PHE A 337 -4.68 -20.57 -5.59
CA PHE A 337 -3.30 -20.13 -5.83
C PHE A 337 -3.29 -19.02 -6.86
N VAL A 338 -2.53 -17.97 -6.57
CA VAL A 338 -2.28 -16.82 -7.45
C VAL A 338 -0.77 -16.67 -7.67
N SER A 339 -0.38 -15.81 -8.61
CA SER A 339 1.04 -15.53 -8.82
C SER A 339 1.64 -14.86 -7.59
N GLY A 340 2.90 -15.17 -7.28
CA GLY A 340 3.68 -14.38 -6.32
C GLY A 340 3.83 -12.91 -6.77
N PRO A 341 4.24 -12.01 -5.87
CA PRO A 341 4.40 -10.60 -6.20
C PRO A 341 5.68 -10.36 -7.01
N GLN A 342 5.77 -9.16 -7.57
CA GLN A 342 7.04 -8.64 -8.08
C GLN A 342 7.91 -8.10 -6.93
N GLY A 343 9.21 -7.93 -7.20
CA GLY A 343 10.19 -7.53 -6.21
C GLY A 343 10.08 -6.06 -5.74
N PRO A 344 10.94 -5.65 -4.78
CA PRO A 344 10.86 -4.33 -4.13
C PRO A 344 10.85 -3.13 -5.08
N ILE A 345 11.48 -3.21 -6.26
CA ILE A 345 11.51 -2.10 -7.23
C ILE A 345 10.11 -1.65 -7.69
N TYR A 346 9.11 -2.52 -7.63
CA TYR A 346 7.72 -2.22 -7.98
C TYR A 346 6.92 -1.53 -6.87
N LYS A 347 7.47 -1.41 -5.66
CA LYS A 347 6.77 -0.85 -4.49
C LYS A 347 6.84 0.69 -4.42
N SER A 348 6.93 1.37 -5.58
CA SER A 348 6.87 2.83 -5.73
C SER A 348 7.79 3.62 -4.78
N LEU A 349 9.09 3.28 -4.78
CA LEU A 349 10.08 3.82 -3.84
C LEU A 349 10.31 5.34 -3.94
N VAL A 350 10.02 5.94 -5.10
CA VAL A 350 10.14 7.40 -5.32
C VAL A 350 8.74 8.00 -5.37
N ARG A 351 8.25 8.43 -4.20
CA ARG A 351 6.88 8.96 -4.02
C ARG A 351 6.84 10.35 -3.42
N LYS A 352 5.81 11.14 -3.72
CA LYS A 352 5.66 12.52 -3.21
C LYS A 352 5.23 12.54 -1.76
N THR A 353 4.23 11.74 -1.42
CA THR A 353 3.67 11.63 -0.06
C THR A 353 4.15 10.35 0.62
N LEU A 354 3.61 10.02 1.79
CA LEU A 354 3.83 8.71 2.41
C LEU A 354 3.14 7.59 1.62
N PHE A 355 2.07 7.90 0.88
CA PHE A 355 1.40 6.95 -0.01
C PHE A 355 2.09 6.87 -1.38
N PRO A 356 2.01 5.72 -2.05
CA PRO A 356 2.32 5.61 -3.48
C PRO A 356 1.57 6.67 -4.31
N ASP A 357 2.23 7.25 -5.31
CA ASP A 357 1.64 8.32 -6.13
C ASP A 357 0.51 7.82 -7.06
N VAL A 358 0.53 6.53 -7.40
CA VAL A 358 -0.48 5.86 -8.20
C VAL A 358 -0.98 4.67 -7.38
N GLY A 359 -2.26 4.68 -7.03
CA GLY A 359 -2.92 3.53 -6.41
C GLY A 359 -3.25 2.46 -7.45
N GLU A 360 -3.38 1.23 -6.99
CA GLU A 360 -3.82 0.14 -7.87
C GLU A 360 -5.30 0.31 -8.26
N PRO A 361 -5.66 0.07 -9.54
CA PRO A 361 -7.04 0.14 -9.97
C PRO A 361 -7.85 -0.98 -9.31
N LYS A 362 -8.77 -0.62 -8.42
CA LYS A 362 -9.68 -1.57 -7.79
C LYS A 362 -10.71 -2.08 -8.80
N PRO A 363 -10.98 -3.40 -8.89
CA PRO A 363 -11.98 -3.93 -9.80
C PRO A 363 -13.37 -3.36 -9.51
N PHE A 364 -14.17 -3.13 -10.57
CA PHE A 364 -15.49 -2.49 -10.49
C PHE A 364 -16.46 -3.20 -9.53
N ILE A 365 -16.29 -4.49 -9.29
CA ILE A 365 -17.09 -5.25 -8.32
C ILE A 365 -16.95 -4.72 -6.88
N LEU A 366 -15.76 -4.22 -6.50
CA LEU A 366 -15.52 -3.67 -5.17
C LEU A 366 -16.34 -2.39 -4.93
N PHE A 367 -16.72 -1.66 -5.98
CA PHE A 367 -17.62 -0.51 -5.86
C PHE A 367 -19.02 -0.95 -5.39
N PHE A 368 -19.57 -2.03 -5.94
CA PHE A 368 -20.87 -2.56 -5.49
C PHE A 368 -20.79 -3.16 -4.11
N ILE A 369 -19.71 -3.88 -3.79
CA ILE A 369 -19.47 -4.43 -2.46
C ILE A 369 -19.43 -3.30 -1.44
N ARG A 370 -18.70 -2.21 -1.71
CA ARG A 370 -18.67 -1.02 -0.85
C ARG A 370 -20.07 -0.45 -0.59
N ILE A 371 -20.91 -0.33 -1.62
CA ILE A 371 -22.29 0.15 -1.47
C ILE A 371 -23.11 -0.82 -0.61
N LEU A 372 -23.01 -2.12 -0.90
CA LEU A 372 -23.72 -3.16 -0.15
C LEU A 372 -23.34 -3.11 1.33
N MET A 373 -22.05 -3.10 1.64
CA MET A 373 -21.53 -3.07 3.01
C MET A 373 -21.91 -1.78 3.76
N ALA A 374 -21.99 -0.64 3.07
CA ALA A 374 -22.44 0.61 3.68
C ALA A 374 -23.93 0.59 4.06
N VAL A 375 -24.77 -0.06 3.24
CA VAL A 375 -26.24 -0.09 3.43
C VAL A 375 -26.66 -1.29 4.31
N TYR A 376 -25.85 -2.34 4.38
CA TYR A 376 -26.22 -3.59 5.04
C TYR A 376 -26.54 -3.42 6.54
N PRO A 377 -25.67 -2.82 7.38
CA PRO A 377 -25.93 -2.69 8.82
C PRO A 377 -27.20 -1.91 9.15
N CYS A 378 -27.52 -0.88 8.38
CA CYS A 378 -28.63 0.03 8.66
C CYS A 378 -29.96 -0.41 8.02
N CYS A 379 -29.93 -1.00 6.82
CA CYS A 379 -31.13 -1.20 6.02
C CYS A 379 -31.39 -2.67 5.64
N LEU A 380 -30.35 -3.52 5.59
CA LEU A 380 -30.46 -4.89 5.05
C LEU A 380 -30.15 -5.99 6.08
N ARG A 381 -29.86 -5.65 7.34
CA ARG A 381 -29.61 -6.63 8.39
C ARG A 381 -30.90 -7.05 9.11
N GLY A 382 -31.24 -8.34 9.03
CA GLY A 382 -32.37 -8.94 9.75
C GLY A 382 -33.73 -8.33 9.36
N TRP A 383 -34.57 -8.02 10.35
CA TRP A 383 -35.93 -7.49 10.10
C TRP A 383 -35.96 -6.13 9.39
N ARG A 384 -34.84 -5.39 9.40
CA ARG A 384 -34.71 -4.06 8.78
C ARG A 384 -34.89 -4.10 7.27
N VAL A 385 -34.60 -5.24 6.62
CA VAL A 385 -34.91 -5.47 5.19
C VAL A 385 -36.37 -5.19 4.90
N TRP A 386 -37.26 -5.79 5.68
CA TRP A 386 -38.70 -5.73 5.43
C TRP A 386 -39.25 -4.32 5.67
N VAL A 387 -38.69 -3.61 6.66
CA VAL A 387 -39.01 -2.19 6.91
C VAL A 387 -38.55 -1.33 5.73
N SER A 388 -37.31 -1.47 5.30
CA SER A 388 -36.74 -0.72 4.18
C SER A 388 -37.51 -0.96 2.88
N LEU A 389 -37.86 -2.22 2.59
CA LEU A 389 -38.68 -2.59 1.43
C LEU A 389 -40.09 -2.00 1.50
N GLY A 390 -40.69 -1.99 2.69
CA GLY A 390 -41.98 -1.34 2.93
C GLY A 390 -41.93 0.17 2.66
N VAL A 391 -40.95 0.86 3.25
CA VAL A 391 -40.74 2.31 3.05
C VAL A 391 -40.46 2.64 1.58
N PHE A 392 -39.64 1.83 0.91
CA PHE A 392 -39.35 1.99 -0.51
C PHE A 392 -40.63 1.85 -1.36
N SER A 393 -41.43 0.82 -1.09
CA SER A 393 -42.68 0.55 -1.80
C SER A 393 -43.70 1.69 -1.60
N VAL A 394 -43.83 2.22 -0.37
CA VAL A 394 -44.67 3.39 -0.08
C VAL A 394 -44.17 4.64 -0.80
N SER A 395 -42.86 4.84 -0.86
CA SER A 395 -42.23 6.00 -1.55
C SER A 395 -42.46 5.94 -3.06
N VAL A 396 -42.28 4.77 -3.69
CA VAL A 396 -42.54 4.55 -5.12
C VAL A 396 -44.02 4.75 -5.44
N ALA A 397 -44.92 4.21 -4.60
CA ALA A 397 -46.36 4.42 -4.77
C ALA A 397 -46.74 5.90 -4.65
N SER A 398 -46.17 6.62 -3.67
CA SER A 398 -46.40 8.05 -3.47
C SER A 398 -45.89 8.89 -4.64
N LEU A 399 -44.71 8.56 -5.18
CA LEU A 399 -44.16 9.21 -6.37
C LEU A 399 -45.04 8.96 -7.59
N ALA A 400 -45.48 7.72 -7.81
CA ALA A 400 -46.38 7.37 -8.91
C ALA A 400 -47.72 8.10 -8.81
N LEU A 401 -48.29 8.20 -7.60
CA LEU A 401 -49.51 8.97 -7.33
C LEU A 401 -49.29 10.47 -7.53
N GLY A 402 -48.14 11.02 -7.11
CA GLY A 402 -47.75 12.40 -7.34
C GLY A 402 -47.60 12.73 -8.83
N ILE A 403 -46.95 11.86 -9.61
CA ILE A 403 -46.83 11.98 -11.07
C ILE A 403 -48.22 11.91 -11.72
N ARG A 404 -49.06 10.94 -11.34
CA ARG A 404 -50.45 10.84 -11.83
C ARG A 404 -51.27 12.08 -11.49
N TYR A 405 -51.12 12.62 -10.28
CA TYR A 405 -51.78 13.84 -9.85
C TYR A 405 -51.30 15.04 -10.67
N MET A 406 -49.98 15.19 -10.90
CA MET A 406 -49.41 16.25 -11.72
C MET A 406 -49.87 16.16 -13.18
N ILE A 407 -49.88 14.97 -13.78
CA ILE A 407 -50.41 14.75 -15.14
C ILE A 407 -51.90 15.12 -15.21
N ARG A 408 -52.70 14.68 -14.24
CA ARG A 408 -54.13 15.04 -14.17
C ARG A 408 -54.32 16.54 -14.00
N ARG A 409 -53.55 17.19 -13.11
CA ARG A 409 -53.58 18.62 -12.86
C ARG A 409 -53.18 19.44 -14.10
N HIS A 410 -52.18 18.97 -14.86
CA HIS A 410 -51.80 19.56 -16.13
C HIS A 410 -52.82 19.33 -17.24
N ARG A 411 -53.55 18.20 -17.25
CA ARG A 411 -54.68 17.99 -18.18
C ARG A 411 -55.91 18.85 -17.86
N THR A 412 -56.14 19.16 -16.59
CA THR A 412 -57.26 20.03 -16.15
C THR A 412 -56.98 21.52 -16.28
N LYS A 413 -55.69 21.92 -16.30
CA LYS A 413 -55.30 23.24 -16.79
C LYS A 413 -55.35 23.18 -18.31
N GLY A 414 -56.52 23.49 -18.87
CA GLY A 414 -56.79 23.43 -20.30
C GLY A 414 -55.67 24.07 -21.12
N TYR A 415 -55.41 23.48 -22.29
CA TYR A 415 -54.74 24.18 -23.37
C TYR A 415 -55.51 25.48 -23.63
N ASP A 416 -54.90 26.64 -23.36
CA ASP A 416 -55.30 27.85 -24.06
C ASP A 416 -55.03 27.58 -25.54
N LYS A 417 -56.12 27.48 -26.30
CA LYS A 417 -56.12 27.26 -27.73
C LYS A 417 -55.48 28.52 -28.35
N LEU A 418 -54.17 28.50 -28.59
CA LEU A 418 -53.54 29.44 -29.51
C LEU A 418 -54.19 29.19 -30.88
N GLY A 419 -55.14 30.06 -31.23
CA GLY A 419 -55.83 30.04 -32.49
C GLY A 419 -54.85 30.37 -33.61
N THR A 420 -54.45 29.37 -34.36
CA THR A 420 -53.89 29.54 -35.70
C THR A 420 -54.36 28.37 -36.55
N ASP A 421 -55.39 28.63 -37.34
CA ASP A 421 -55.68 27.84 -38.54
C ASP A 421 -54.45 27.89 -39.45
N ILE A 422 -53.87 26.73 -39.75
CA ILE A 422 -52.83 26.63 -40.77
C ILE A 422 -53.55 26.45 -42.11
N PRO A 423 -53.40 27.37 -43.09
CA PRO A 423 -54.09 27.26 -44.37
C PRO A 423 -53.62 26.04 -45.15
N LEU A 424 -54.55 25.36 -45.82
CA LEU A 424 -54.38 24.14 -46.61
C LEU A 424 -53.48 24.26 -47.87
N HIS A 425 -52.67 25.32 -47.99
CA HIS A 425 -51.88 25.60 -49.19
C HIS A 425 -50.45 25.01 -49.15
N ASP A 426 -49.98 24.57 -47.99
CA ASP A 426 -48.61 24.06 -47.84
C ASP A 426 -48.48 22.54 -48.13
N LEU A 427 -49.58 21.80 -48.18
CA LEU A 427 -49.56 20.34 -48.46
C LEU A 427 -49.37 20.01 -49.96
N GLU A 428 -49.83 20.87 -50.88
CA GLU A 428 -49.62 20.67 -52.32
C GLU A 428 -48.15 20.80 -52.74
N SER A 429 -47.36 21.58 -52.00
CA SER A 429 -45.93 21.81 -52.29
C SER A 429 -45.05 20.59 -51.96
N ILE A 430 -45.46 19.80 -50.96
CA ILE A 430 -44.70 18.62 -50.52
C ILE A 430 -44.95 17.44 -51.46
N GLU A 431 -46.17 17.30 -51.96
CA GLU A 431 -46.54 16.20 -52.87
C GLU A 431 -45.92 16.38 -54.27
N THR A 432 -45.77 17.64 -54.73
CA THR A 432 -45.05 17.95 -55.98
C THR A 432 -43.53 17.79 -55.87
N TYR A 433 -42.94 18.01 -54.68
CA TYR A 433 -41.50 17.77 -54.46
C TYR A 433 -41.16 16.29 -54.40
N ALA A 434 -42.02 15.46 -53.79
CA ALA A 434 -41.83 14.01 -53.72
C ALA A 434 -41.89 13.35 -55.11
N ARG A 435 -42.84 13.75 -55.96
CA ARG A 435 -43.01 13.17 -57.31
C ARG A 435 -41.85 13.52 -58.25
N ARG A 436 -41.24 14.71 -58.11
CA ARG A 436 -40.08 15.12 -58.93
C ARG A 436 -38.81 14.33 -58.61
N ARG A 437 -38.68 13.81 -57.39
CA ARG A 437 -37.51 13.04 -56.93
C ARG A 437 -37.53 11.58 -57.39
N GLU A 438 -38.71 11.03 -57.66
CA GLU A 438 -38.85 9.65 -58.18
C GLU A 438 -38.56 9.59 -59.69
N GLU A 439 -38.82 10.66 -60.46
CA GLU A 439 -38.51 10.71 -61.89
C GLU A 439 -37.00 10.88 -62.19
N GLU A 440 -36.22 11.54 -61.31
CA GLU A 440 -34.77 11.71 -61.51
C GLU A 440 -33.93 10.46 -61.17
N VAL A 441 -34.48 9.48 -60.44
CA VAL A 441 -33.79 8.24 -60.08
C VAL A 441 -34.07 7.09 -61.05
N GLY A 442 -35.07 7.24 -61.94
CA GLY A 442 -35.51 6.21 -62.89
C GLY A 442 -34.89 6.23 -64.30
N SER A 443 -34.09 7.25 -64.66
CA SER A 443 -33.55 7.41 -66.03
C SER A 443 -32.01 7.44 -66.10
N GLY A 444 -31.33 6.58 -65.33
CA GLY A 444 -29.88 6.40 -65.35
C GLY A 444 -29.49 4.92 -65.50
N GLY A 445 -29.92 4.30 -66.60
CA GLY A 445 -29.38 3.06 -67.14
C GLY A 445 -28.72 3.33 -68.49
#